data_AF-A0A4R1ALL3-F1
#
_entry.id   AF-A0A4R1ALL3-F1
#
_cell.length_a   1.000
_cell.length_b   1.000
_cell.length_c   1.000
_cell.angle_alpha   90.00
_cell.angle_beta   90.00
_cell.angle_gamma   90.00
#
_symmetry.space_group_name_H-M   'P 1'
#
loop_
_entity.id
_entity.type
_entity.pdbx_description
1 polymer ?
#
loop_
_entity_poly.entity_id
_entity_poly.type
_entity_poly.pdbx_seq_one_letter_code
_entity_poly.pdbx_strand_id
1 'polypeptide(L)'
;AAPSAPEEEHTTRRNAAESSIRVDVDLLDTLMRQVGELVLSRNQIVRQAAETDDLDLARAAQRLNLIVTEVQEGVMKTRMQPIDHIWAKMPRVVRDLGSSLGKKVNLEMIGRETELDRSLLESVKDPLTHLVRNGVDHGLESTEDRVAAGKPAQGTLTLRAYHEGGQVVVEVTDDGAGIDPEKIAAKAVQKGLRTAEQISLMSQADVLQLIFSPGFSTAAQVTNVSGRGVGMDVVRTNIEAIGGTIEVESVVGRGTTCRLRIPLTLAIVPALTVECAGDRYAIPQVSLLELVALDADRAATAMEEVNGAPVYRLRGSLLPLVRLAEVLGVESERSDGHVLIAVLQAENKRFGLVIDRVLNTEEIVVKPLDARLKAIGTYSGATILGDGRVALILDVQALARRAMAAEALERTAADEVAGEAVKGVGEQLRMLVAGIGSGRRVAIPLSSVTRLENIPSDKVELVGSREMVQYRGQILPLVRLDRHLGAMSERHTDDLVVVVYSAGDRSVAIVVDEIIDIVDETSDVHSDIDDPGLLGSTLIRDRIVEVLDVRSAILAADPRFYTDPAPVLDADGTITTSFQEAL
;
A
#
# COMPACT_ATOMS: atom_id res chain seq x y z
N ALA A 1 -42.74 73.63 10.42
CA ALA A 1 -42.24 72.50 9.62
C ALA A 1 -41.66 73.05 8.32
N ALA A 2 -40.34 73.03 8.21
CA ALA A 2 -39.59 73.09 6.96
C ALA A 2 -38.38 72.16 7.19
N PRO A 3 -38.16 71.13 6.35
CA PRO A 3 -37.23 70.07 6.64
C PRO A 3 -35.79 70.54 6.43
N SER A 4 -34.92 70.21 7.39
CA SER A 4 -33.47 70.33 7.30
C SER A 4 -32.95 69.45 6.17
N ALA A 5 -32.12 70.04 5.31
CA ALA A 5 -31.44 69.35 4.22
C ALA A 5 -30.56 68.19 4.78
N PRO A 6 -30.49 67.05 4.09
CA PRO A 6 -29.59 65.97 4.48
C PRO A 6 -28.14 66.41 4.27
N GLU A 7 -27.34 66.33 5.32
CA GLU A 7 -25.88 66.43 5.24
C GLU A 7 -25.38 65.31 4.31
N GLU A 8 -24.74 65.70 3.21
CA GLU A 8 -23.99 64.77 2.37
C GLU A 8 -22.82 64.23 3.19
N GLU A 9 -22.95 63.00 3.69
CA GLU A 9 -21.82 62.21 4.13
C GLU A 9 -20.86 62.05 2.94
N HIS A 10 -19.80 62.86 2.95
CA HIS A 10 -18.58 62.60 2.20
C HIS A 10 -17.98 61.28 2.70
N THR A 11 -18.53 60.17 2.20
CA THR A 11 -17.88 58.87 2.22
C THR A 11 -16.62 59.02 1.37
N THR A 12 -15.52 59.28 2.06
CA THR A 12 -14.17 59.19 1.51
C THR A 12 -14.02 57.77 0.98
N ARG A 13 -14.27 57.59 -0.32
CA ARG A 13 -13.84 56.39 -1.04
C ARG A 13 -12.33 56.36 -0.91
N ARG A 14 -11.82 55.66 0.11
CA ARG A 14 -10.42 55.24 0.18
C ARG A 14 -10.14 54.55 -1.14
N ASN A 15 -9.22 55.13 -1.92
CA ASN A 15 -8.80 54.55 -3.18
C ASN A 15 -8.34 53.11 -2.90
N ALA A 16 -8.91 52.12 -3.57
CA ALA A 16 -8.53 50.71 -3.42
C ALA A 16 -7.04 50.45 -3.75
N ALA A 17 -6.32 51.43 -4.29
CA ALA A 17 -4.88 51.43 -4.44
C ALA A 17 -4.11 51.53 -3.10
N GLU A 18 -4.75 51.97 -2.00
CA GLU A 18 -4.14 52.05 -0.66
C GLU A 18 -4.35 50.77 0.19
N SER A 19 -5.04 49.74 -0.31
CA SER A 19 -5.37 48.54 0.48
C SER A 19 -4.40 47.36 0.31
N SER A 20 -3.25 47.57 -0.35
CA SER A 20 -2.25 46.52 -0.56
C SER A 20 -0.86 46.99 -0.09
N ILE A 21 -0.21 46.16 0.72
CA ILE A 21 1.15 46.43 1.22
C ILE A 21 2.08 45.44 0.55
N ARG A 22 3.12 45.95 -0.13
CA ARG A 22 4.18 45.10 -0.67
C ARG A 22 5.11 44.71 0.47
N VAL A 23 5.15 43.42 0.78
CA VAL A 23 5.99 42.86 1.84
C VAL A 23 7.11 42.05 1.21
N ASP A 24 8.30 42.11 1.80
CA ASP A 24 9.43 41.26 1.40
C ASP A 24 9.14 39.79 1.70
N VAL A 25 9.59 38.90 0.83
CA VAL A 25 9.39 37.45 0.96
C VAL A 25 10.11 36.92 2.19
N ASP A 26 11.32 37.42 2.47
CA ASP A 26 12.14 36.98 3.60
C ASP A 26 11.49 37.32 4.95
N LEU A 27 10.70 38.40 4.98
CA LEU A 27 9.93 38.78 6.16
C LEU A 27 8.78 37.80 6.41
N LEU A 28 8.04 37.42 5.36
CA LEU A 28 6.97 36.42 5.47
C LEU A 28 7.53 35.05 5.89
N ASP A 29 8.67 34.64 5.35
CA ASP A 29 9.33 33.40 5.74
C ASP A 29 9.84 33.45 7.19
N THR A 30 10.31 34.61 7.66
CA THR A 30 10.67 34.84 9.07
C THR A 30 9.45 34.74 9.98
N LEU A 31 8.34 35.36 9.62
CA LEU A 31 7.07 35.25 10.36
C LEU A 31 6.60 33.80 10.42
N MET A 32 6.68 33.04 9.32
CA MET A 32 6.34 31.63 9.31
C MET A 32 7.21 30.80 10.25
N ARG A 33 8.53 31.04 10.25
CA ARG A 33 9.43 30.38 11.19
C ARG A 33 9.07 30.71 12.64
N GLN A 34 8.75 31.98 12.95
CA GLN A 34 8.32 32.40 14.28
C GLN A 34 6.98 31.78 14.70
N VAL A 35 6.02 31.70 13.78
CA VAL A 35 4.75 31.00 14.01
C VAL A 35 5.00 29.51 14.27
N GLY A 36 5.91 28.88 13.52
CA GLY A 36 6.33 27.50 13.79
C GLY A 36 6.88 27.31 15.21
N GLU A 37 7.82 28.15 15.63
CA GLU A 37 8.34 28.14 17.01
C GLU A 37 7.25 28.44 18.06
N LEU A 38 6.29 29.30 17.73
CA LEU A 38 5.14 29.61 18.59
C LEU A 38 4.20 28.41 18.75
N VAL A 39 3.93 27.67 17.66
CA VAL A 39 3.15 26.43 17.69
C VAL A 39 3.85 25.38 18.55
N LEU A 40 5.17 25.23 18.42
CA LEU A 40 5.96 24.32 19.27
C LEU A 40 5.90 24.73 20.74
N SER A 41 6.09 26.02 21.04
CA SER A 41 5.98 26.56 22.40
C SER A 41 4.57 26.37 22.98
N ARG A 42 3.53 26.56 22.16
CA ARG A 42 2.14 26.31 22.52
C ARG A 42 1.91 24.83 22.85
N ASN A 43 2.44 23.91 22.04
CA ASN A 43 2.32 22.47 22.30
C ASN A 43 3.00 22.09 23.62
N GLN A 44 4.16 22.67 23.92
CA GLN A 44 4.85 22.46 25.19
C GLN A 44 4.02 22.92 26.40
N ILE A 45 3.43 24.11 26.32
CA ILE A 45 2.59 24.67 27.39
C ILE A 45 1.34 23.82 27.59
N VAL A 46 0.66 23.42 26.51
CA VAL A 46 -0.54 22.57 26.57
C VAL A 46 -0.23 21.22 27.21
N ARG A 47 0.92 20.61 26.88
CA ARG A 47 1.37 19.36 27.48
C ARG A 47 1.62 19.51 28.99
N GLN A 48 2.39 20.51 29.40
CA GLN A 48 2.68 20.76 30.81
C GLN A 48 1.40 21.08 31.61
N ALA A 49 0.49 21.84 31.01
CA ALA A 49 -0.81 22.14 31.60
C ALA A 49 -1.67 20.88 31.78
N ALA A 50 -1.57 19.89 30.88
CA ALA A 50 -2.28 18.62 30.99
C ALA A 50 -1.67 17.67 32.03
N GLU A 51 -0.36 17.77 32.28
CA GLU A 51 0.35 17.00 33.31
C GLU A 51 0.16 17.57 34.72
N THR A 52 -0.34 18.81 34.82
CA THR A 52 -0.57 19.51 36.09
C THR A 52 -2.07 19.47 36.44
N ASP A 53 -2.42 19.19 37.70
CA ASP A 53 -3.82 19.21 38.17
C ASP A 53 -4.35 20.65 38.42
N ASP A 54 -3.89 21.61 37.60
CA ASP A 54 -4.23 23.03 37.68
C ASP A 54 -5.22 23.40 36.57
N LEU A 55 -6.48 23.55 36.98
CA LEU A 55 -7.60 23.84 36.09
C LEU A 55 -7.50 25.23 35.42
N ASP A 56 -6.89 26.21 36.10
CA ASP A 56 -6.76 27.56 35.56
C ASP A 56 -5.63 27.62 34.52
N LEU A 57 -4.53 26.90 34.76
CA LEU A 57 -3.47 26.69 33.77
C LEU A 57 -3.99 25.97 32.53
N ALA A 58 -4.78 24.91 32.70
CA ALA A 58 -5.41 24.18 31.60
C ALA A 58 -6.31 25.09 30.75
N ARG A 59 -7.16 25.93 31.37
CA ARG A 59 -7.98 26.92 30.65
C ARG A 59 -7.15 27.97 29.92
N ALA A 60 -6.09 28.48 30.54
CA ALA A 60 -5.18 29.44 29.91
C ALA A 60 -4.46 28.84 28.69
N ALA A 61 -4.00 27.59 28.80
CA ALA A 61 -3.36 26.86 27.72
C ALA A 61 -4.31 26.59 26.53
N GLN A 62 -5.58 26.25 26.80
CA GLN A 62 -6.60 26.11 25.75
C GLN A 62 -6.89 27.44 25.04
N ARG A 63 -6.92 28.56 25.77
CA ARG A 63 -7.08 29.88 25.14
C ARG A 63 -5.88 30.26 24.29
N LEU A 64 -4.67 29.97 24.77
CA LEU A 64 -3.43 30.18 24.02
C LEU A 64 -3.45 29.36 22.72
N ASN A 65 -3.89 28.10 22.79
CA ASN A 65 -4.07 27.27 21.60
C ASN A 65 -4.94 27.94 20.53
N LEU A 66 -6.14 28.39 20.91
CA LEU A 66 -7.07 29.03 19.97
C LEU A 66 -6.44 30.25 19.29
N ILE A 67 -5.84 31.15 20.08
CA ILE A 67 -5.21 32.37 19.56
C ILE A 67 -4.04 32.04 18.64
N VAL A 68 -3.19 31.09 19.00
CA VAL A 68 -2.04 30.68 18.17
C VAL A 68 -2.52 30.06 16.86
N THR A 69 -3.60 29.28 16.88
CA THR A 69 -4.21 28.70 15.67
C THR A 69 -4.74 29.82 14.76
N GLU A 70 -5.46 30.80 15.30
CA GLU A 70 -5.94 31.97 14.54
C GLU A 70 -4.80 32.78 13.92
N VAL A 71 -3.71 33.01 14.68
CA VAL A 71 -2.52 33.70 14.18
C VAL A 71 -1.87 32.89 13.06
N GLN A 72 -1.74 31.57 13.23
CA GLN A 72 -1.17 30.70 12.21
C GLN A 72 -1.98 30.75 10.92
N GLU A 73 -3.31 30.61 10.98
CA GLU A 73 -4.19 30.73 9.82
C GLU A 73 -4.08 32.10 9.15
N GLY A 74 -4.03 33.17 9.95
CA GLY A 74 -3.88 34.53 9.46
C GLY A 74 -2.58 34.74 8.70
N VAL A 75 -1.45 34.26 9.24
CA VAL A 75 -0.14 34.37 8.57
C VAL A 75 -0.13 33.49 7.30
N MET A 76 -0.70 32.28 7.33
CA MET A 76 -0.79 31.43 6.15
C MET A 76 -1.57 32.11 5.01
N LYS A 77 -2.72 32.72 5.32
CA LYS A 77 -3.51 33.49 4.33
C LYS A 77 -2.71 34.63 3.68
N THR A 78 -1.80 35.27 4.40
CA THR A 78 -0.96 36.34 3.81
C THR A 78 0.11 35.83 2.85
N ARG A 79 0.46 34.54 2.92
CA ARG A 79 1.45 33.87 2.03
C ARG A 79 0.80 33.20 0.81
N MET A 80 -0.51 32.99 0.84
CA MET A 80 -1.25 32.36 -0.24
C MET A 80 -1.12 33.14 -1.55
N GLN A 81 -0.98 32.41 -2.65
CA GLN A 81 -0.96 32.95 -3.98
C GLN A 81 -1.94 32.18 -4.88
N PRO A 82 -2.65 32.86 -5.79
CA PRO A 82 -3.48 32.20 -6.78
C PRO A 82 -2.66 31.27 -7.67
N ILE A 83 -3.18 30.08 -7.93
CA ILE A 83 -2.58 29.10 -8.85
C ILE A 83 -2.44 29.63 -10.29
N ASP A 84 -3.16 30.70 -10.64
CA ASP A 84 -3.06 31.41 -11.93
C ASP A 84 -1.62 31.76 -12.34
N HIS A 85 -0.72 32.00 -11.37
CA HIS A 85 0.70 32.26 -11.64
C HIS A 85 1.38 31.11 -12.43
N ILE A 86 0.95 29.87 -12.21
CA ILE A 86 1.39 28.70 -12.98
C ILE A 86 0.59 28.61 -14.29
N TRP A 87 -0.73 28.74 -14.19
CA TRP A 87 -1.64 28.55 -15.34
C TRP A 87 -1.45 29.57 -16.46
N ALA A 88 -1.01 30.79 -16.16
CA ALA A 88 -0.73 31.82 -17.16
C ALA A 88 0.25 31.36 -18.25
N LYS A 89 1.13 30.39 -17.97
CA LYS A 89 2.09 29.83 -18.93
C LYS A 89 1.55 28.63 -19.72
N MET A 90 0.53 27.95 -19.21
CA MET A 90 0.01 26.70 -19.78
C MET A 90 -0.56 26.85 -21.21
N PRO A 91 -1.28 27.92 -21.57
CA PRO A 91 -1.77 28.11 -22.94
C PRO A 91 -0.66 28.11 -23.99
N ARG A 92 0.51 28.66 -23.66
CA ARG A 92 1.66 28.67 -24.58
C ARG A 92 2.25 27.27 -24.71
N VAL A 93 2.48 26.58 -23.59
CA VAL A 93 3.03 25.21 -23.58
C VAL A 93 2.14 24.25 -24.38
N VAL A 94 0.82 24.30 -24.17
CA VAL A 94 -0.14 23.44 -24.88
C VAL A 94 -0.18 23.77 -26.38
N ARG A 95 -0.12 25.05 -26.76
CA ARG A 95 -0.11 25.47 -28.17
C ARG A 95 1.15 25.03 -28.91
N ASP A 96 2.32 25.24 -28.28
CA ASP A 96 3.61 24.87 -28.85
C ASP A 96 3.70 23.34 -29.03
N LEU A 97 3.26 22.58 -28.02
CA LEU A 97 3.23 21.11 -28.06
C LEU A 97 2.22 20.58 -29.07
N GLY A 98 0.99 21.11 -29.07
CA GLY A 98 -0.04 20.75 -30.04
C GLY A 98 0.40 21.01 -31.49
N SER A 99 1.08 22.13 -31.74
CA SER A 99 1.64 22.44 -33.07
C SER A 99 2.76 21.48 -33.45
N SER A 100 3.65 21.14 -32.52
CA SER A 100 4.75 20.21 -32.78
C SER A 100 4.30 18.77 -33.07
N LEU A 101 3.17 18.36 -32.50
CA LEU A 101 2.61 17.00 -32.63
C LEU A 101 1.46 16.92 -33.65
N GLY A 102 1.07 18.03 -34.28
CA GLY A 102 -0.04 18.08 -35.24
C GLY A 102 -1.43 17.86 -34.61
N LYS A 103 -1.60 18.18 -33.32
CA LYS A 103 -2.85 17.99 -32.56
C LYS A 103 -3.56 19.33 -32.33
N LYS A 104 -4.88 19.37 -32.54
CA LYS A 104 -5.73 20.52 -32.19
C LYS A 104 -6.24 20.36 -30.76
N VAL A 105 -5.87 21.28 -29.87
CA VAL A 105 -6.19 21.21 -28.44
C VAL A 105 -6.95 22.47 -28.00
N ASN A 106 -8.05 22.28 -27.27
CA ASN A 106 -8.74 23.30 -26.47
C ASN A 106 -8.26 23.18 -25.03
N LEU A 107 -7.85 24.30 -24.42
CA LEU A 107 -7.41 24.33 -23.02
C LEU A 107 -8.45 25.07 -22.18
N GLU A 108 -9.06 24.36 -21.24
CA GLU A 108 -9.98 24.93 -20.26
C GLU A 108 -9.30 25.03 -18.90
N MET A 109 -9.48 26.17 -18.21
CA MET A 109 -8.84 26.42 -16.91
C MET A 109 -9.88 26.99 -15.95
N ILE A 110 -10.24 26.20 -14.93
CA ILE A 110 -11.32 26.44 -13.98
C ILE A 110 -10.74 26.59 -12.57
N GLY A 111 -11.17 27.61 -11.83
CA GLY A 111 -10.73 27.86 -10.45
C GLY A 111 -9.37 28.55 -10.34
N ARG A 112 -9.10 29.56 -11.18
CA ARG A 112 -7.78 30.24 -11.30
C ARG A 112 -7.42 31.05 -10.07
N GLU A 113 -8.45 31.47 -9.37
CA GLU A 113 -8.44 32.13 -8.08
C GLU A 113 -8.10 31.20 -6.92
N THR A 114 -8.02 29.88 -7.12
CA THR A 114 -7.70 28.94 -6.03
C THR A 114 -6.33 29.26 -5.45
N GLU A 115 -6.32 29.54 -4.15
CA GLU A 115 -5.15 29.95 -3.40
C GLU A 115 -4.34 28.75 -2.88
N LEU A 116 -3.02 28.82 -3.04
CA LEU A 116 -2.06 27.84 -2.55
C LEU A 116 -0.83 28.55 -1.94
N ASP A 117 -0.17 27.94 -0.96
CA ASP A 117 1.08 28.45 -0.41
C ASP A 117 2.14 28.62 -1.51
N ARG A 118 2.90 29.71 -1.47
CA ARG A 118 3.94 30.00 -2.47
C ARG A 118 4.98 28.88 -2.62
N SER A 119 5.42 28.26 -1.53
CA SER A 119 6.43 27.19 -1.60
C SER A 119 5.85 25.89 -2.16
N LEU A 120 4.57 25.62 -1.87
CA LEU A 120 3.83 24.54 -2.53
C LEU A 120 3.65 24.84 -4.03
N LEU A 121 3.31 26.08 -4.39
CA LEU A 121 3.13 26.54 -5.78
C LEU A 121 4.40 26.33 -6.61
N GLU A 122 5.57 26.71 -6.11
CA GLU A 122 6.84 26.44 -6.82
C GLU A 122 7.14 24.94 -6.93
N SER A 123 6.78 24.14 -5.92
CA SER A 123 7.04 22.68 -5.90
C SER A 123 6.13 21.91 -6.86
N VAL A 124 4.89 22.35 -7.07
CA VAL A 124 3.92 21.66 -7.96
C VAL A 124 4.03 22.07 -9.43
N LYS A 125 4.72 23.16 -9.72
CA LYS A 125 4.88 23.71 -11.07
C LYS A 125 5.45 22.69 -12.08
N ASP A 126 6.52 22.00 -11.72
CA ASP A 126 7.15 21.01 -12.60
C ASP A 126 6.27 19.74 -12.77
N PRO A 127 5.74 19.13 -11.69
CA PRO A 127 4.71 18.08 -11.76
C PRO A 127 3.53 18.42 -12.68
N LEU A 128 2.91 19.58 -12.52
CA LEU A 128 1.76 20.00 -13.32
C LEU A 128 2.12 20.19 -14.79
N THR A 129 3.28 20.80 -15.08
CA THR A 129 3.77 20.95 -16.45
C THR A 129 3.96 19.59 -17.12
N HIS A 130 4.46 18.61 -16.37
CA HIS A 130 4.65 17.25 -16.87
C HIS A 130 3.31 16.56 -17.16
N LEU A 131 2.34 16.64 -16.25
CA LEU A 131 0.99 16.07 -16.46
C LEU A 131 0.28 16.70 -17.67
N VAL A 132 0.36 18.02 -17.82
CA VAL A 132 -0.16 18.72 -19.01
C VAL A 132 0.50 18.22 -20.29
N ARG A 133 1.83 18.03 -20.28
CA ARG A 133 2.55 17.49 -21.43
C ARG A 133 2.08 16.07 -21.74
N ASN A 134 1.95 15.20 -20.75
CA ASN A 134 1.49 13.83 -20.95
C ASN A 134 0.07 13.77 -21.51
N GLY A 135 -0.83 14.64 -21.01
CA GLY A 135 -2.19 14.76 -21.55
C GLY A 135 -2.21 15.12 -23.04
N VAL A 136 -1.32 16.02 -23.49
CA VAL A 136 -1.24 16.41 -24.91
C VAL A 136 -0.47 15.40 -25.76
N ASP A 137 0.64 14.84 -25.27
CA ASP A 137 1.53 13.96 -26.03
C ASP A 137 1.00 12.53 -26.13
N HIS A 138 0.56 11.96 -25.00
CA HIS A 138 0.11 10.57 -24.92
C HIS A 138 -1.39 10.44 -24.71
N GLY A 139 -2.04 11.36 -23.99
CA GLY A 139 -3.47 11.32 -23.73
C GLY A 139 -4.29 11.55 -25.01
N LEU A 140 -4.14 12.72 -25.62
CA LEU A 140 -4.88 13.12 -26.81
C LEU A 140 -4.39 12.39 -28.07
N GLU A 141 -5.33 11.83 -28.82
CA GLU A 141 -5.07 11.18 -30.11
C GLU A 141 -4.79 12.22 -31.21
N SER A 142 -4.33 11.78 -32.39
CA SER A 142 -4.20 12.69 -33.55
C SER A 142 -5.57 13.19 -34.01
N THR A 143 -5.62 14.33 -34.71
CA THR A 143 -6.88 14.88 -35.22
C THR A 143 -7.62 13.87 -36.12
N GLU A 144 -6.88 13.08 -36.90
CA GLU A 144 -7.42 12.07 -37.81
C GLU A 144 -8.00 10.88 -37.03
N ASP A 145 -7.25 10.35 -36.05
CA ASP A 145 -7.68 9.23 -35.21
C ASP A 145 -8.92 9.59 -34.39
N ARG A 146 -9.01 10.84 -33.88
CA ARG A 146 -10.19 11.31 -33.15
C ARG A 146 -11.44 11.29 -34.00
N VAL A 147 -11.34 11.79 -35.24
CA VAL A 147 -12.47 11.80 -36.18
C VAL A 147 -12.85 10.36 -36.56
N ALA A 148 -11.87 9.48 -36.76
CA ALA A 148 -12.12 8.05 -37.02
C ALA A 148 -12.82 7.36 -35.85
N ALA A 149 -12.50 7.74 -34.60
CA ALA A 149 -13.15 7.26 -33.38
C ALA A 149 -14.51 7.94 -33.07
N GLY A 150 -14.99 8.85 -33.93
CA GLY A 150 -16.26 9.57 -33.75
C GLY A 150 -16.21 10.70 -32.72
N LYS A 151 -15.01 11.13 -32.31
CA LYS A 151 -14.78 12.19 -31.31
C LYS A 151 -14.59 13.55 -32.02
N PRO A 152 -14.79 14.67 -31.31
CA PRO A 152 -14.51 16.00 -31.88
C PRO A 152 -13.06 16.12 -32.34
N ALA A 153 -12.83 16.74 -33.51
CA ALA A 153 -11.50 16.91 -34.09
C ALA A 153 -10.54 17.72 -33.19
N GLN A 154 -11.08 18.59 -32.35
CA GLN A 154 -10.34 19.30 -31.31
C GLN A 154 -10.45 18.52 -30.00
N GLY A 155 -9.31 18.08 -29.44
CA GLY A 155 -9.25 17.49 -28.10
C GLY A 155 -9.35 18.55 -27.02
N THR A 156 -9.86 18.18 -25.84
CA THR A 156 -10.01 19.09 -24.70
C THR A 156 -9.09 18.65 -23.57
N LEU A 157 -8.30 19.58 -23.06
CA LEU A 157 -7.54 19.45 -21.83
C LEU A 157 -8.10 20.44 -20.81
N THR A 158 -8.56 19.94 -19.67
CA THR A 158 -9.15 20.73 -18.60
C THR A 158 -8.22 20.73 -17.39
N LEU A 159 -7.85 21.92 -16.92
CA LEU A 159 -7.15 22.15 -15.66
C LEU A 159 -8.15 22.72 -14.66
N ARG A 160 -8.34 22.03 -13.54
CA ARG A 160 -9.28 22.45 -12.51
C ARG A 160 -8.58 22.51 -11.17
N ALA A 161 -8.84 23.54 -10.38
CA ALA A 161 -8.42 23.60 -8.98
C ALA A 161 -9.59 24.04 -8.10
N TYR A 162 -9.69 23.46 -6.91
CA TYR A 162 -10.70 23.81 -5.92
C TYR A 162 -10.26 23.38 -4.51
N HIS A 163 -10.92 23.95 -3.50
CA HIS A 163 -10.74 23.54 -2.10
C HIS A 163 -11.73 22.43 -1.74
N GLU A 164 -11.24 21.35 -1.13
CA GLU A 164 -12.04 20.23 -0.65
C GLU A 164 -11.43 19.67 0.63
N GLY A 165 -12.20 19.58 1.72
CA GLY A 165 -11.78 18.91 2.95
C GLY A 165 -10.50 19.49 3.60
N GLY A 166 -10.22 20.79 3.46
CA GLY A 166 -8.97 21.38 3.97
C GLY A 166 -7.73 21.09 3.11
N GLN A 167 -7.93 20.57 1.89
CA GLN A 167 -6.91 20.35 0.87
C GLN A 167 -7.23 21.18 -0.38
N VAL A 168 -6.19 21.49 -1.16
CA VAL A 168 -6.33 21.97 -2.54
C VAL A 168 -6.28 20.75 -3.44
N VAL A 169 -7.34 20.56 -4.22
CA VAL A 169 -7.42 19.54 -5.25
C VAL A 169 -7.12 20.19 -6.59
N VAL A 170 -6.14 19.62 -7.32
CA VAL A 170 -5.80 20.04 -8.68
C VAL A 170 -5.99 18.86 -9.62
N GLU A 171 -6.84 19.02 -10.63
CA GLU A 171 -7.17 18.00 -11.62
C GLU A 171 -6.62 18.40 -12.98
N VAL A 172 -6.01 17.43 -13.67
CA VAL A 172 -5.62 17.51 -15.08
C VAL A 172 -6.41 16.42 -15.81
N THR A 173 -7.39 16.83 -16.62
CA THR A 173 -8.28 15.91 -17.34
C THR A 173 -8.11 16.10 -18.84
N ASP A 174 -7.94 15.01 -19.58
CA ASP A 174 -8.01 14.97 -21.04
C ASP A 174 -9.19 14.12 -21.50
N ASP A 175 -9.73 14.43 -22.69
CA ASP A 175 -10.76 13.63 -23.36
C ASP A 175 -10.16 12.66 -24.40
N GLY A 176 -8.94 12.16 -24.14
CA GLY A 176 -8.12 11.39 -25.05
C GLY A 176 -8.47 9.90 -25.13
N ALA A 177 -7.51 9.09 -25.55
CA ALA A 177 -7.68 7.64 -25.73
C ALA A 177 -7.89 6.89 -24.40
N GLY A 178 -7.61 7.52 -23.26
CA GLY A 178 -7.51 6.84 -21.97
C GLY A 178 -6.30 5.90 -21.90
N ILE A 179 -6.09 5.36 -20.71
CA ILE A 179 -5.03 4.41 -20.39
C ILE A 179 -5.67 3.03 -20.35
N ASP A 180 -5.11 2.13 -21.17
CA ASP A 180 -5.54 0.74 -21.26
C ASP A 180 -4.91 -0.09 -20.11
N PRO A 181 -5.70 -0.55 -19.12
CA PRO A 181 -5.17 -1.30 -17.98
C PRO A 181 -4.49 -2.60 -18.40
N GLU A 182 -4.93 -3.25 -19.49
CA GLU A 182 -4.32 -4.49 -19.97
C GLU A 182 -2.90 -4.26 -20.50
N LYS A 183 -2.68 -3.13 -21.19
CA LYS A 183 -1.34 -2.74 -21.64
C LYS A 183 -0.42 -2.41 -20.46
N ILE A 184 -0.95 -1.75 -19.43
CA ILE A 184 -0.18 -1.46 -18.21
C ILE A 184 0.20 -2.74 -17.49
N ALA A 185 -0.75 -3.65 -17.30
CA ALA A 185 -0.54 -4.99 -16.74
C ALA A 185 0.54 -5.77 -17.50
N ALA A 186 0.40 -5.91 -18.82
CA ALA A 186 1.36 -6.63 -19.65
C ALA A 186 2.78 -6.04 -19.55
N LYS A 187 2.88 -4.69 -19.55
CA LYS A 187 4.16 -3.99 -19.43
C LYS A 187 4.77 -4.12 -18.03
N ALA A 188 3.95 -4.14 -16.98
CA ALA A 188 4.39 -4.37 -15.60
C ALA A 188 4.98 -5.77 -15.43
N VAL A 189 4.36 -6.79 -16.04
CA VAL A 189 4.87 -8.16 -16.06
C VAL A 189 6.16 -8.26 -16.86
N GLN A 190 6.21 -7.68 -18.05
CA GLN A 190 7.41 -7.66 -18.89
C GLN A 190 8.61 -7.02 -18.19
N LYS A 191 8.37 -5.97 -17.39
CA LYS A 191 9.41 -5.26 -16.63
C LYS A 191 9.75 -5.92 -15.29
N GLY A 192 9.12 -7.04 -14.94
CA GLY A 192 9.33 -7.73 -13.66
C GLY A 192 8.85 -6.95 -12.43
N LEU A 193 7.99 -5.93 -12.62
CA LEU A 193 7.45 -5.12 -11.51
C LEU A 193 6.38 -5.88 -10.72
N ARG A 194 5.64 -6.77 -11.40
CA ARG A 194 4.59 -7.64 -10.85
C ARG A 194 4.55 -8.96 -11.62
N THR A 195 4.15 -10.06 -10.98
CA THR A 195 3.87 -11.33 -11.67
C THR A 195 2.47 -11.33 -12.30
N ALA A 196 2.23 -12.21 -13.26
CA ALA A 196 0.90 -12.35 -13.88
C ALA A 196 -0.19 -12.71 -12.83
N GLU A 197 0.18 -13.54 -11.85
CA GLU A 197 -0.68 -13.91 -10.72
C GLU A 197 -1.00 -12.70 -9.84
N GLN A 198 -0.01 -11.86 -9.54
CA GLN A 198 -0.23 -10.63 -8.77
C GLN A 198 -1.16 -9.66 -9.50
N ILE A 199 -0.99 -9.48 -10.81
CA ILE A 199 -1.87 -8.64 -11.62
C ILE A 199 -3.31 -9.16 -11.61
N SER A 200 -3.51 -10.48 -11.65
CA SER A 200 -4.86 -11.09 -11.65
C SER A 200 -5.66 -10.82 -10.37
N LEU A 201 -4.98 -10.49 -9.28
CA LEU A 201 -5.59 -10.15 -7.98
C LEU A 201 -5.80 -8.65 -7.79
N MET A 202 -5.34 -7.80 -8.71
CA MET A 202 -5.42 -6.34 -8.59
C MET A 202 -6.70 -5.80 -9.21
N SER A 203 -7.27 -4.75 -8.60
CA SER A 203 -8.34 -3.99 -9.22
C SER A 203 -7.82 -3.19 -10.42
N GLN A 204 -8.69 -2.76 -11.34
CA GLN A 204 -8.29 -1.90 -12.44
C GLN A 204 -7.65 -0.58 -11.97
N ALA A 205 -8.15 -0.02 -10.86
CA ALA A 205 -7.58 1.19 -10.26
C ALA A 205 -6.14 0.94 -9.78
N ASP A 206 -5.88 -0.20 -9.12
CA ASP A 206 -4.54 -0.55 -8.66
C ASP A 206 -3.57 -0.80 -9.83
N VAL A 207 -4.06 -1.40 -10.92
CA VAL A 207 -3.27 -1.60 -12.14
C VAL A 207 -2.88 -0.26 -12.74
N LEU A 208 -3.81 0.70 -12.83
CA LEU A 208 -3.52 2.05 -13.32
C LEU A 208 -2.47 2.77 -12.44
N GLN A 209 -2.50 2.56 -11.13
CA GLN A 209 -1.52 3.16 -10.21
C GLN A 209 -0.08 2.66 -10.45
N LEU A 210 0.12 1.54 -11.14
CA LEU A 210 1.45 1.03 -11.47
C LEU A 210 2.25 1.99 -12.36
N ILE A 211 1.61 2.93 -13.06
CA ILE A 211 2.29 3.96 -13.86
C ILE A 211 3.26 4.81 -13.04
N PHE A 212 3.01 4.93 -11.73
CA PHE A 212 3.86 5.68 -10.79
C PHE A 212 4.98 4.82 -10.18
N SER A 213 5.06 3.53 -10.53
CA SER A 213 6.10 2.65 -10.00
C SER A 213 7.47 3.06 -10.57
N PRO A 214 8.53 3.07 -9.74
CA PRO A 214 9.88 3.32 -10.20
C PRO A 214 10.25 2.40 -11.37
N GLY A 215 10.81 2.96 -12.44
CA GLY A 215 11.20 2.19 -13.63
C GLY A 215 10.06 1.79 -14.57
N PHE A 216 8.81 2.13 -14.27
CA PHE A 216 7.70 1.94 -15.22
C PHE A 216 7.82 2.87 -16.44
N SER A 217 8.18 4.13 -16.19
CA SER A 217 8.40 5.16 -17.22
C SER A 217 9.88 5.33 -17.57
N THR A 218 10.53 4.26 -18.05
CA THR A 218 11.80 4.41 -18.78
C THR A 218 11.49 4.81 -20.22
N ALA A 219 11.64 6.10 -20.52
CA ALA A 219 11.51 6.60 -21.89
C ALA A 219 12.56 5.91 -22.78
N ALA A 220 12.09 5.20 -23.82
CA ALA A 220 12.95 4.51 -24.78
C ALA A 220 13.76 5.46 -25.67
N GLN A 221 13.49 6.77 -25.62
CA GLN A 221 14.36 7.81 -26.16
C GLN A 221 14.33 9.05 -25.25
N VAL A 222 15.51 9.57 -24.93
CA VAL A 222 15.68 10.89 -24.32
C VAL A 222 15.26 11.92 -25.38
N THR A 223 14.03 12.41 -25.31
CA THR A 223 13.58 13.50 -26.20
C THR A 223 14.24 14.81 -25.78
N ASN A 224 14.75 15.55 -26.76
CA ASN A 224 15.72 16.67 -26.64
C ASN A 224 15.23 17.96 -25.91
N VAL A 225 14.20 17.92 -25.07
CA VAL A 225 13.56 19.17 -24.56
C VAL A 225 13.62 19.36 -23.04
N SER A 226 14.14 18.40 -22.26
CA SER A 226 14.58 18.69 -20.89
C SER A 226 15.53 17.60 -20.41
N GLY A 227 16.79 17.95 -20.16
CA GLY A 227 17.90 17.02 -19.86
C GLY A 227 17.82 16.30 -18.51
N ARG A 228 16.64 15.93 -18.04
CA ARG A 228 16.41 15.01 -16.92
C ARG A 228 15.21 14.15 -17.30
N GLY A 229 15.40 12.84 -17.43
CA GLY A 229 14.29 11.92 -17.72
C GLY A 229 13.28 11.95 -16.58
N VAL A 230 12.23 12.76 -16.72
CA VAL A 230 11.16 12.86 -15.72
C VAL A 230 10.11 11.81 -16.06
N GLY A 231 10.06 10.73 -15.29
CA GLY A 231 9.00 9.74 -15.32
C GLY A 231 7.85 10.12 -14.39
N MET A 232 6.78 9.32 -14.42
CA MET A 232 5.64 9.51 -13.52
C MET A 232 5.97 9.20 -12.06
N ASP A 233 6.98 8.37 -11.82
CA ASP A 233 7.59 8.13 -10.51
C ASP A 233 8.13 9.43 -9.88
N VAL A 234 8.85 10.25 -10.64
CA VAL A 234 9.37 11.55 -10.16
C VAL A 234 8.24 12.51 -9.78
N VAL A 235 7.15 12.50 -10.56
CA VAL A 235 5.96 13.31 -10.24
C VAL A 235 5.34 12.86 -8.92
N ARG A 236 5.12 11.55 -8.72
CA ARG A 236 4.60 11.03 -7.45
C ARG A 236 5.52 11.43 -6.28
N THR A 237 6.82 11.20 -6.39
CA THR A 237 7.78 11.53 -5.32
C THR A 237 7.78 13.03 -4.99
N ASN A 238 7.67 13.91 -5.98
CA ASN A 238 7.61 15.36 -5.75
C ASN A 238 6.33 15.78 -5.01
N ILE A 239 5.19 15.15 -5.32
CA ILE A 239 3.90 15.42 -4.66
C ILE A 239 3.88 14.84 -3.24
N GLU A 240 4.40 13.63 -3.04
CA GLU A 240 4.53 13.03 -1.71
C GLU A 240 5.49 13.82 -0.81
N ALA A 241 6.56 14.40 -1.38
CA ALA A 241 7.52 15.21 -0.64
C ALA A 241 6.92 16.48 -0.02
N ILE A 242 5.79 16.96 -0.55
CA ILE A 242 5.03 18.10 0.02
C ILE A 242 3.82 17.64 0.86
N GLY A 243 3.74 16.34 1.18
CA GLY A 243 2.63 15.76 1.94
C GLY A 243 1.33 15.62 1.14
N GLY A 244 1.41 15.71 -0.19
CA GLY A 244 0.27 15.49 -1.08
C GLY A 244 0.15 14.06 -1.56
N THR A 245 -0.96 13.76 -2.24
CA THR A 245 -1.19 12.49 -2.93
C THR A 245 -1.54 12.73 -4.40
N ILE A 246 -1.29 11.73 -5.24
CA ILE A 246 -1.66 11.74 -6.66
C ILE A 246 -2.41 10.46 -7.01
N GLU A 247 -3.52 10.62 -7.72
CA GLU A 247 -4.38 9.54 -8.20
C GLU A 247 -4.62 9.68 -9.71
N VAL A 248 -4.85 8.55 -10.36
CA VAL A 248 -5.21 8.52 -11.79
C VAL A 248 -6.45 7.66 -11.98
N GLU A 249 -7.44 8.27 -12.61
CA GLU A 249 -8.66 7.63 -13.08
C GLU A 249 -8.65 7.71 -14.61
N SER A 250 -8.89 6.59 -15.29
CA SER A 250 -8.86 6.57 -16.75
C SER A 250 -9.87 5.58 -17.30
N VAL A 251 -10.51 5.95 -18.40
CA VAL A 251 -11.44 5.08 -19.12
C VAL A 251 -11.06 5.08 -20.59
N VAL A 252 -10.81 3.90 -21.15
CA VAL A 252 -10.43 3.71 -22.54
C VAL A 252 -11.47 4.33 -23.47
N GLY A 253 -11.00 5.13 -24.42
CA GLY A 253 -11.78 5.91 -25.38
C GLY A 253 -12.40 7.20 -24.83
N ARG A 254 -12.46 7.40 -23.51
CA ARG A 254 -13.06 8.58 -22.88
C ARG A 254 -12.04 9.60 -22.35
N GLY A 255 -10.87 9.14 -21.93
CA GLY A 255 -9.78 10.01 -21.48
C GLY A 255 -9.26 9.66 -20.09
N THR A 256 -8.47 10.55 -19.53
CA THR A 256 -7.76 10.36 -18.25
C THR A 256 -7.89 11.59 -17.36
N THR A 257 -8.06 11.37 -16.06
CA THR A 257 -8.03 12.39 -15.02
C THR A 257 -6.92 12.06 -14.03
N CYS A 258 -5.95 12.96 -13.92
CA CYS A 258 -4.94 12.94 -12.86
C CYS A 258 -5.35 13.92 -11.76
N ARG A 259 -5.55 13.45 -10.53
CA ARG A 259 -5.98 14.25 -9.38
C ARG A 259 -4.86 14.35 -8.37
N LEU A 260 -4.44 15.56 -8.04
CA LEU A 260 -3.47 15.87 -6.99
C LEU A 260 -4.23 16.42 -5.79
N ARG A 261 -3.99 15.88 -4.61
CA ARG A 261 -4.48 16.45 -3.35
C ARG A 261 -3.30 17.00 -2.57
N ILE A 262 -3.35 18.30 -2.25
CA ILE A 262 -2.24 19.02 -1.61
C ILE A 262 -2.78 19.66 -0.32
N PRO A 263 -2.14 19.45 0.85
CA PRO A 263 -2.54 20.12 2.08
C PRO A 263 -2.45 21.65 1.98
N LEU A 264 -3.38 22.39 2.60
CA LEU A 264 -3.31 23.86 2.67
C LEU A 264 -2.21 24.37 3.64
N THR A 265 -1.78 23.53 4.57
CA THR A 265 -0.87 23.91 5.66
C THR A 265 0.58 23.56 5.34
N LEU A 266 1.54 24.20 6.05
CA LEU A 266 2.86 23.59 6.26
C LEU A 266 2.63 22.16 6.72
N ALA A 267 3.42 21.19 6.23
CA ALA A 267 3.21 19.77 6.45
C ALA A 267 3.21 19.40 7.95
N ILE A 268 2.08 19.64 8.63
CA ILE A 268 1.80 19.23 9.99
C ILE A 268 1.16 17.86 9.88
N VAL A 269 1.86 16.87 10.41
CA VAL A 269 1.43 15.47 10.34
C VAL A 269 1.30 14.95 11.77
N PRO A 270 0.20 14.26 12.13
CA PRO A 270 0.14 13.56 13.40
C PRO A 270 1.12 12.38 13.37
N ALA A 271 1.96 12.29 14.39
CA ALA A 271 2.96 11.24 14.49
C ALA A 271 3.04 10.65 15.90
N LEU A 272 3.40 9.37 15.97
CA LEU A 272 3.79 8.71 17.19
C LEU A 272 5.29 8.90 17.42
N THR A 273 5.65 9.57 18.51
CA THR A 273 7.05 9.73 18.92
C THR A 273 7.51 8.46 19.63
N VAL A 274 8.59 7.87 19.15
CA VAL A 274 9.20 6.63 19.67
C VAL A 274 10.67 6.87 20.00
N GLU A 275 11.22 6.01 20.85
CA GLU A 275 12.63 6.04 21.25
C GLU A 275 13.35 4.78 20.75
N CYS A 276 14.61 4.95 20.34
CA CYS A 276 15.54 3.86 20.06
C CYS A 276 16.96 4.28 20.43
N ALA A 277 17.65 3.47 21.24
CA ALA A 277 19.00 3.75 21.77
C ALA A 277 19.13 5.14 22.43
N GLY A 278 18.07 5.62 23.09
CA GLY A 278 18.01 6.93 23.74
C GLY A 278 17.71 8.11 22.80
N ASP A 279 17.69 7.89 21.48
CA ASP A 279 17.32 8.89 20.47
C ASP A 279 15.84 8.81 20.11
N ARG A 280 15.27 9.95 19.67
CA ARG A 280 13.84 10.07 19.36
C ARG A 280 13.57 10.10 17.87
N TYR A 281 12.54 9.37 17.48
CA TYR A 281 12.06 9.23 16.12
C TYR A 281 10.55 9.45 16.07
N ALA A 282 10.03 9.81 14.91
CA ALA A 282 8.61 9.99 14.69
C ALA A 282 8.10 9.03 13.61
N ILE A 283 7.01 8.34 13.90
CA ILE A 283 6.29 7.47 12.95
C ILE A 283 5.00 8.18 12.54
N PRO A 284 4.79 8.48 11.25
CA PRO A 284 3.52 9.03 10.78
C PRO A 284 2.34 8.15 11.20
N GLN A 285 1.32 8.73 11.84
CA GLN A 285 0.21 7.96 12.40
C GLN A 285 -0.63 7.27 11.31
N VAL A 286 -0.67 7.85 10.10
CA VAL A 286 -1.35 7.25 8.94
C VAL A 286 -0.80 5.86 8.57
N SER A 287 0.46 5.58 8.92
CA SER A 287 1.10 4.30 8.65
C SER A 287 1.02 3.33 9.84
N LEU A 288 0.51 3.76 10.99
CA LEU A 288 0.44 2.97 12.22
C LEU A 288 -0.95 2.31 12.35
N LEU A 289 -0.99 0.98 12.39
CA LEU A 289 -2.23 0.22 12.58
C LEU A 289 -2.53 -0.03 14.07
N GLU A 290 -1.57 -0.61 14.79
CA GLU A 290 -1.71 -0.92 16.21
C GLU A 290 -0.35 -0.99 16.91
N LEU A 291 -0.35 -0.87 18.23
CA LEU A 291 0.82 -1.09 19.09
C LEU A 291 0.64 -2.39 19.86
N VAL A 292 1.66 -3.23 19.83
CA VAL A 292 1.69 -4.50 20.56
C VAL A 292 2.82 -4.44 21.58
N ALA A 293 2.47 -4.59 22.86
CA ALA A 293 3.43 -4.73 23.95
C ALA A 293 3.48 -6.19 24.40
N LEU A 294 4.68 -6.75 24.48
CA LEU A 294 4.94 -8.11 24.94
C LEU A 294 5.77 -8.05 26.21
N ASP A 295 5.32 -8.76 27.24
CA ASP A 295 6.13 -9.02 28.42
C ASP A 295 7.23 -10.05 28.13
N ALA A 296 8.30 -10.04 28.92
CA ALA A 296 9.48 -10.89 28.70
C ALA A 296 9.16 -12.37 28.47
N ASP A 297 8.24 -12.94 29.24
CA ASP A 297 7.83 -14.34 29.13
C ASP A 297 7.10 -14.64 27.80
N ARG A 298 6.34 -13.66 27.30
CA ARG A 298 5.60 -13.75 26.03
C ARG A 298 6.47 -13.45 24.83
N ALA A 299 7.43 -12.55 24.95
CA ALA A 299 8.38 -12.24 23.88
C ALA A 299 9.24 -13.46 23.53
N ALA A 300 9.73 -14.20 24.54
CA ALA A 300 10.55 -15.39 24.35
C ALA A 300 9.80 -16.56 23.67
N THR A 301 8.47 -16.62 23.77
CA THR A 301 7.64 -17.69 23.21
C THR A 301 6.88 -17.31 21.95
N ALA A 302 6.68 -16.02 21.68
CA ALA A 302 5.87 -15.53 20.55
C ALA A 302 6.69 -14.94 19.39
N MET A 303 7.99 -14.68 19.61
CA MET A 303 8.92 -14.31 18.54
C MET A 303 9.52 -15.60 17.98
N GLU A 304 9.08 -15.96 16.78
CA GLU A 304 9.61 -17.10 16.03
C GLU A 304 10.67 -16.56 15.06
N GLU A 305 11.67 -17.37 14.72
CA GLU A 305 12.61 -17.07 13.64
C GLU A 305 12.26 -17.98 12.47
N VAL A 306 11.89 -17.37 11.34
CA VAL A 306 11.55 -18.11 10.11
C VAL A 306 12.57 -17.68 9.06
N ASN A 307 13.44 -18.61 8.66
CA ASN A 307 14.51 -18.38 7.68
C ASN A 307 15.39 -17.17 8.02
N GLY A 308 15.87 -17.08 9.27
CA GLY A 308 16.77 -15.99 9.72
C GLY A 308 16.10 -14.64 9.97
N ALA A 309 14.80 -14.50 9.66
CA ALA A 309 14.04 -13.29 9.90
C ALA A 309 13.16 -13.42 11.15
N PRO A 310 13.21 -12.45 12.09
CA PRO A 310 12.32 -12.46 13.25
C PRO A 310 10.87 -12.20 12.80
N VAL A 311 9.95 -13.05 13.23
CA VAL A 311 8.51 -12.92 12.95
C VAL A 311 7.70 -13.00 14.24
N TYR A 312 6.55 -12.34 14.26
CA TYR A 312 5.62 -12.38 15.38
C TYR A 312 4.24 -12.85 14.92
N ARG A 313 3.65 -13.80 15.66
CA ARG A 313 2.32 -14.33 15.33
C ARG A 313 1.21 -13.43 15.89
N LEU A 314 0.82 -12.41 15.13
CA LEU A 314 -0.28 -11.54 15.48
C LEU A 314 -1.62 -12.15 15.03
N ARG A 315 -2.43 -12.59 16.01
CA ARG A 315 -3.79 -13.13 15.81
C ARG A 315 -3.84 -14.28 14.78
N GLY A 316 -2.83 -15.15 14.80
CA GLY A 316 -2.71 -16.30 13.90
C GLY A 316 -2.00 -16.02 12.58
N SER A 317 -1.76 -14.75 12.23
CA SER A 317 -0.98 -14.35 11.04
C SER A 317 0.48 -14.06 11.40
N LEU A 318 1.42 -14.44 10.53
CA LEU A 318 2.83 -14.10 10.69
C LEU A 318 3.06 -12.64 10.29
N LEU A 319 3.61 -11.86 11.21
CA LEU A 319 4.00 -10.48 11.02
C LEU A 319 5.54 -10.41 10.98
N PRO A 320 6.15 -10.04 9.84
CA PRO A 320 7.60 -9.88 9.77
C PRO A 320 8.03 -8.72 10.66
N LEU A 321 9.10 -8.91 11.43
CA LEU A 321 9.63 -7.90 12.34
C LEU A 321 10.91 -7.27 11.80
N VAL A 322 11.05 -5.98 12.05
CA VAL A 322 12.29 -5.22 11.83
C VAL A 322 12.67 -4.55 13.13
N ARG A 323 13.90 -4.74 13.59
CA ARG A 323 14.40 -4.01 14.77
C ARG A 323 14.92 -2.65 14.34
N LEU A 324 14.35 -1.59 14.91
CA LEU A 324 14.76 -0.22 14.58
C LEU A 324 16.26 0.00 14.89
N ALA A 325 16.75 -0.54 15.99
CA ALA A 325 18.16 -0.47 16.38
C ALA A 325 19.10 -1.05 15.30
N GLU A 326 18.74 -2.21 14.73
CA GLU A 326 19.53 -2.85 13.66
C GLU A 326 19.51 -2.03 12.38
N VAL A 327 18.36 -1.45 12.01
CA VAL A 327 18.25 -0.59 10.82
C VAL A 327 19.13 0.65 10.96
N LEU A 328 19.19 1.21 12.16
CA LEU A 328 19.95 2.41 12.47
C LEU A 328 21.44 2.12 12.70
N GLY A 329 21.82 0.85 12.89
CA GLY A 329 23.19 0.45 13.23
C GLY A 329 23.61 0.90 14.63
N VAL A 330 22.66 0.95 15.56
CA VAL A 330 22.87 1.35 16.96
C VAL A 330 22.62 0.17 17.90
N GLU A 331 23.33 0.14 19.02
CA GLU A 331 23.07 -0.83 20.09
C GLU A 331 21.98 -0.27 21.01
N SER A 332 20.94 -1.07 21.27
CA SER A 332 19.93 -0.77 22.28
C SER A 332 20.25 -1.54 23.56
N GLU A 333 20.40 -0.84 24.68
CA GLU A 333 20.73 -1.43 25.99
C GLU A 333 19.52 -2.01 26.73
N ARG A 334 18.33 -2.07 26.12
CA ARG A 334 17.14 -2.61 26.79
C ARG A 334 17.30 -4.11 27.05
N SER A 335 17.54 -4.46 28.31
CA SER A 335 17.66 -5.85 28.78
C SER A 335 16.49 -6.30 29.66
N ASP A 336 15.39 -5.54 29.73
CA ASP A 336 14.22 -5.86 30.57
C ASP A 336 13.31 -6.93 29.97
N GLY A 337 13.59 -7.40 28.75
CA GLY A 337 12.87 -8.47 28.06
C GLY A 337 11.51 -8.05 27.49
N HIS A 338 11.02 -6.86 27.83
CA HIS A 338 9.80 -6.31 27.23
C HIS A 338 10.05 -5.88 25.78
N VAL A 339 9.14 -6.26 24.88
CA VAL A 339 9.23 -5.94 23.44
C VAL A 339 8.03 -5.10 23.04
N LEU A 340 8.29 -3.93 22.48
CA LEU A 340 7.27 -3.04 21.90
C LEU A 340 7.35 -3.12 20.38
N ILE A 341 6.22 -3.42 19.75
CA ILE A 341 6.09 -3.58 18.30
C ILE A 341 5.06 -2.57 17.79
N ALA A 342 5.49 -1.67 16.92
CA ALA A 342 4.59 -0.85 16.12
C ALA A 342 4.21 -1.61 14.85
N VAL A 343 2.94 -1.97 14.71
CA VAL A 343 2.43 -2.64 13.50
C VAL A 343 2.18 -1.56 12.45
N LEU A 344 2.99 -1.57 11.40
CA LEU A 344 2.97 -0.56 10.34
C LEU A 344 2.43 -1.15 9.04
N GLN A 345 1.78 -0.29 8.26
CA GLN A 345 1.33 -0.61 6.91
C GLN A 345 2.07 0.25 5.88
N ALA A 346 2.65 -0.44 4.91
CA ALA A 346 3.25 0.15 3.72
C ALA A 346 2.58 -0.47 2.49
N GLU A 347 1.83 0.34 1.73
CA GLU A 347 0.96 -0.14 0.64
C GLU A 347 0.00 -1.24 1.15
N ASN A 348 0.03 -2.44 0.56
CA ASN A 348 -0.79 -3.59 0.96
C ASN A 348 -0.05 -4.57 1.89
N LYS A 349 1.12 -4.19 2.43
CA LYS A 349 1.95 -5.05 3.27
C LYS A 349 2.01 -4.53 4.70
N ARG A 350 1.97 -5.47 5.65
CA ARG A 350 2.05 -5.21 7.09
C ARG A 350 3.36 -5.76 7.64
N PHE A 351 4.01 -5.00 8.50
CA PHE A 351 5.22 -5.44 9.21
C PHE A 351 5.25 -4.83 10.62
N GLY A 352 5.97 -5.45 11.52
CA GLY A 352 6.21 -4.93 12.86
C GLY A 352 7.55 -4.22 12.93
N LEU A 353 7.56 -3.00 13.45
CA LEU A 353 8.78 -2.29 13.81
C LEU A 353 8.99 -2.42 15.33
N VAL A 354 10.05 -3.12 15.73
CA VAL A 354 10.44 -3.25 17.13
C VAL A 354 11.17 -1.98 17.56
N ILE A 355 10.68 -1.37 18.63
CA ILE A 355 11.13 -0.09 19.17
C ILE A 355 11.39 -0.21 20.68
N ASP A 356 12.20 0.69 21.23
CA ASP A 356 12.49 0.64 22.66
C ASP A 356 11.33 1.21 23.48
N ARG A 357 10.80 2.38 23.08
CA ARG A 357 9.75 3.03 23.86
C ARG A 357 8.80 3.80 22.98
N VAL A 358 7.53 3.79 23.37
CA VAL A 358 6.52 4.72 22.87
C VAL A 358 6.43 5.88 23.85
N LEU A 359 6.51 7.11 23.35
CA LEU A 359 6.41 8.31 24.18
C LEU A 359 4.96 8.83 24.16
N ASN A 360 4.57 9.48 23.06
CA ASN A 360 3.29 10.16 22.92
C ASN A 360 2.93 10.37 21.44
N THR A 361 1.67 10.68 21.19
CA THR A 361 1.21 11.16 19.89
C THR A 361 1.18 12.69 19.91
N GLU A 362 1.81 13.34 18.93
CA GLU A 362 1.77 14.79 18.78
C GLU A 362 1.77 15.21 17.31
N GLU A 363 1.28 16.43 17.04
CA GLU A 363 1.35 17.04 15.72
C GLU A 363 2.75 17.60 15.48
N ILE A 364 3.43 17.12 14.43
CA ILE A 364 4.80 17.49 14.10
C ILE A 364 4.87 18.30 12.81
N VAL A 365 5.74 19.29 12.77
CA VAL A 365 6.01 20.06 11.55
C VAL A 365 7.13 19.37 10.77
N VAL A 366 6.79 18.79 9.62
CA VAL A 366 7.74 18.09 8.76
C VAL A 366 8.64 19.11 8.06
N LYS A 367 9.94 19.05 8.37
CA LYS A 367 11.00 19.74 7.64
C LYS A 367 11.64 18.77 6.65
N PRO A 368 11.68 19.09 5.35
CA PRO A 368 12.32 18.22 4.37
C PRO A 368 13.81 18.12 4.66
N LEU A 369 14.34 16.90 4.55
CA LEU A 369 15.77 16.63 4.69
C LEU A 369 16.53 17.09 3.45
N ASP A 370 17.77 17.54 3.66
CA ASP A 370 18.73 17.79 2.58
C ASP A 370 18.98 16.50 1.77
N ALA A 371 19.29 16.65 0.48
CA ALA A 371 19.52 15.53 -0.44
C ALA A 371 20.56 14.52 0.08
N ARG A 372 21.58 14.97 0.83
CA ARG A 372 22.58 14.08 1.43
C ARG A 372 22.00 13.18 2.52
N LEU A 373 21.05 13.70 3.31
CA LEU A 373 20.39 12.94 4.38
C LEU A 373 19.29 12.03 3.82
N LYS A 374 18.60 12.46 2.75
CA LYS A 374 17.66 11.58 2.02
C LYS A 374 18.33 10.33 1.45
N ALA A 375 19.60 10.43 1.04
CA ALA A 375 20.36 9.28 0.53
C ALA A 375 20.55 8.13 1.54
N ILE A 376 20.36 8.38 2.85
CA ILE A 376 20.40 7.35 3.90
C ILE A 376 19.23 6.36 3.75
N GLY A 377 18.11 6.80 3.13
CA GLY A 377 16.99 5.91 2.79
C GLY A 377 16.29 5.30 4.01
N THR A 378 16.29 6.00 5.15
CA THR A 378 15.64 5.57 6.40
C THR A 378 14.66 6.63 6.93
N TYR A 379 14.82 7.88 6.47
CA TYR A 379 14.10 9.04 7.00
C TYR A 379 13.39 9.78 5.88
N SER A 380 12.14 10.17 6.11
CA SER A 380 11.33 10.97 5.18
C SER A 380 11.47 12.47 5.45
N GLY A 381 11.79 12.84 6.69
CA GLY A 381 11.87 14.22 7.15
C GLY A 381 12.53 14.36 8.52
N ALA A 382 12.58 15.57 9.04
CA ALA A 382 12.92 15.87 10.42
C ALA A 382 11.85 16.78 11.04
N THR A 383 11.73 16.76 12.35
CA THR A 383 10.87 17.69 13.10
C THR A 383 11.59 18.17 14.36
N ILE A 384 11.09 19.26 14.92
CA ILE A 384 11.45 19.71 16.28
C ILE A 384 10.25 19.37 17.16
N LEU A 385 10.48 18.59 18.22
CA LEU A 385 9.44 18.18 19.16
C LEU A 385 9.09 19.33 20.12
N GLY A 386 7.98 19.20 20.84
CA GLY A 386 7.54 20.19 21.84
C GLY A 386 8.43 20.32 23.08
N ASP A 387 9.62 19.72 23.10
CA ASP A 387 10.67 19.97 24.11
C ASP A 387 11.95 20.56 23.49
N GLY A 388 11.90 20.95 22.21
CA GLY A 388 13.01 21.54 21.47
C GLY A 388 14.02 20.52 20.92
N ARG A 389 13.86 19.23 21.21
CA ARG A 389 14.72 18.19 20.64
C ARG A 389 14.35 17.92 19.18
N VAL A 390 15.35 17.59 18.38
CA VAL A 390 15.15 17.17 17.00
C VAL A 390 14.79 15.69 16.99
N ALA A 391 13.78 15.32 16.19
CA ALA A 391 13.45 13.93 15.90
C ALA A 391 13.44 13.69 14.39
N LEU A 392 13.93 12.53 13.97
CA LEU A 392 13.88 12.12 12.57
C LEU A 392 12.58 11.35 12.31
N ILE A 393 11.93 11.67 11.19
CA ILE A 393 10.68 11.02 10.78
C ILE A 393 11.05 9.80 9.96
N LEU A 394 10.59 8.63 10.41
CA LEU A 394 10.90 7.35 9.77
C LEU A 394 10.17 7.23 8.42
N ASP A 395 10.90 6.79 7.40
CA ASP A 395 10.33 6.41 6.11
C ASP A 395 9.84 4.96 6.19
N VAL A 396 8.55 4.80 6.49
CA VAL A 396 7.91 3.48 6.64
C VAL A 396 8.00 2.64 5.36
N GLN A 397 7.98 3.27 4.18
CA GLN A 397 8.11 2.57 2.90
C GLN A 397 9.54 2.02 2.73
N ALA A 398 10.55 2.82 3.08
CA ALA A 398 11.93 2.36 3.05
C ALA A 398 12.24 1.28 4.09
N LEU A 399 11.67 1.41 5.29
CA LEU A 399 11.74 0.37 6.33
C LEU A 399 11.08 -0.94 5.88
N ALA A 400 9.90 -0.86 5.26
CA ALA A 400 9.23 -2.02 4.68
C ALA A 400 10.11 -2.69 3.61
N ARG A 401 10.72 -1.91 2.70
CA ARG A 401 11.65 -2.48 1.71
C ARG A 401 12.82 -3.21 2.35
N ARG A 402 13.35 -2.74 3.49
CA ARG A 402 14.41 -3.43 4.24
C ARG A 402 13.91 -4.70 4.92
N ALA A 403 12.71 -4.67 5.50
CA ALA A 403 12.02 -5.85 6.04
C ALA A 403 11.95 -6.96 4.97
N MET A 404 11.53 -6.58 3.77
CA MET A 404 11.38 -7.49 2.64
C MET A 404 12.71 -7.78 1.92
N ALA A 405 13.73 -6.92 2.05
CA ALA A 405 15.05 -7.14 1.46
C ALA A 405 15.88 -8.10 2.30
N ALA A 406 15.68 -8.20 3.62
CA ALA A 406 16.20 -9.33 4.38
C ALA A 406 15.62 -10.66 3.85
N GLU A 407 14.35 -10.65 3.42
CA GLU A 407 13.68 -11.78 2.77
C GLU A 407 14.14 -12.02 1.31
N ALA A 408 14.69 -11.00 0.63
CA ALA A 408 15.06 -11.04 -0.78
C ALA A 408 16.57 -11.14 -1.05
N LEU A 409 17.46 -10.53 -0.25
CA LEU A 409 18.91 -10.62 -0.42
C LEU A 409 19.41 -12.05 -0.22
N GLU A 410 18.76 -12.85 0.60
CA GLU A 410 19.08 -14.29 0.71
C GLU A 410 18.52 -15.10 -0.45
N ARG A 411 17.41 -14.66 -1.08
CA ARG A 411 16.94 -15.24 -2.35
C ARG A 411 17.88 -14.90 -3.50
N THR A 412 18.39 -13.67 -3.59
CA THR A 412 19.31 -13.26 -4.66
C THR A 412 20.74 -13.78 -4.44
N ALA A 413 21.21 -13.92 -3.19
CA ALA A 413 22.48 -14.59 -2.91
C ALA A 413 22.40 -16.11 -3.14
N ALA A 414 21.22 -16.72 -2.93
CA ALA A 414 20.93 -18.08 -3.37
C ALA A 414 20.87 -18.18 -4.91
N ASP A 415 20.29 -17.18 -5.60
CA ASP A 415 20.16 -17.16 -7.07
C ASP A 415 21.48 -16.84 -7.81
N GLU A 416 22.37 -15.99 -7.26
CA GLU A 416 23.67 -15.65 -7.88
C GLU A 416 24.70 -16.77 -7.71
N VAL A 417 24.63 -17.54 -6.62
CA VAL A 417 25.41 -18.79 -6.49
C VAL A 417 24.78 -19.91 -7.34
N ALA A 418 23.46 -19.88 -7.58
CA ALA A 418 22.75 -20.82 -8.46
C ALA A 418 22.98 -20.57 -9.97
N GLY A 419 23.47 -19.39 -10.37
CA GLY A 419 23.73 -19.05 -11.78
C GLY A 419 24.92 -19.79 -12.41
N GLU A 420 25.95 -20.14 -11.62
CA GLU A 420 27.14 -20.86 -12.12
C GLU A 420 27.18 -22.34 -11.74
N ALA A 421 26.31 -22.79 -10.83
CA ALA A 421 26.19 -24.18 -10.41
C ALA A 421 24.82 -24.77 -10.77
N VAL A 422 24.45 -24.71 -12.07
CA VAL A 422 23.34 -25.53 -12.57
C VAL A 422 23.76 -27.00 -12.56
N LYS A 423 23.57 -27.64 -11.40
CA LYS A 423 23.14 -29.05 -11.20
C LYS A 423 23.34 -29.47 -9.74
N GLY A 424 22.24 -29.52 -8.98
CA GLY A 424 22.05 -30.46 -7.87
C GLY A 424 21.82 -29.85 -6.48
N VAL A 425 20.68 -30.24 -5.89
CA VAL A 425 20.27 -30.22 -4.46
C VAL A 425 19.87 -28.85 -3.89
N GLY A 426 18.69 -28.58 -3.32
CA GLY A 426 17.52 -29.38 -2.95
C GLY A 426 16.83 -28.71 -1.73
N GLU A 427 15.71 -27.99 -1.92
CA GLU A 427 14.94 -27.38 -0.83
C GLU A 427 14.39 -28.48 0.12
N GLN A 428 14.52 -28.27 1.43
CA GLN A 428 13.90 -29.11 2.46
C GLN A 428 12.38 -28.82 2.50
N LEU A 429 11.59 -29.73 1.93
CA LEU A 429 10.13 -29.69 1.98
C LEU A 429 9.64 -30.59 3.13
N ARG A 430 8.82 -30.02 4.02
CA ARG A 430 8.09 -30.78 5.05
C ARG A 430 6.94 -31.55 4.43
N MET A 431 6.99 -32.87 4.53
CA MET A 431 5.99 -33.78 3.98
C MET A 431 5.29 -34.56 5.10
N LEU A 432 3.97 -34.61 5.05
CA LEU A 432 3.14 -35.53 5.81
C LEU A 432 3.10 -36.87 5.08
N VAL A 433 3.55 -37.93 5.71
CA VAL A 433 3.49 -39.30 5.18
C VAL A 433 2.25 -40.00 5.72
N ALA A 434 1.35 -40.42 4.84
CA ALA A 434 0.12 -41.12 5.16
C ALA A 434 0.06 -42.50 4.47
N GLY A 435 -0.61 -43.46 5.10
CA GLY A 435 -0.94 -44.76 4.50
C GLY A 435 -2.23 -44.68 3.68
N ILE A 436 -2.29 -45.39 2.56
CA ILE A 436 -3.49 -45.45 1.69
C ILE A 436 -3.99 -46.89 1.46
N GLY A 437 -3.65 -47.81 2.37
CA GLY A 437 -3.99 -49.24 2.27
C GLY A 437 -3.00 -50.05 1.42
N SER A 438 -3.08 -51.39 1.51
CA SER A 438 -2.21 -52.34 0.79
C SER A 438 -0.69 -52.10 0.96
N GLY A 439 -0.28 -51.47 2.07
CA GLY A 439 1.12 -51.14 2.35
C GLY A 439 1.69 -49.94 1.60
N ARG A 440 0.88 -49.27 0.76
CA ARG A 440 1.25 -48.06 0.02
C ARG A 440 1.29 -46.84 0.94
N ARG A 441 2.21 -45.92 0.63
CA ARG A 441 2.45 -44.69 1.39
C ARG A 441 2.52 -43.51 0.45
N VAL A 442 1.92 -42.41 0.88
CA VAL A 442 1.87 -41.17 0.13
C VAL A 442 2.41 -40.01 0.96
N ALA A 443 3.17 -39.13 0.33
CA ALA A 443 3.71 -37.91 0.88
C ALA A 443 2.87 -36.72 0.39
N ILE A 444 2.37 -35.94 1.33
CA ILE A 444 1.54 -34.75 1.11
C ILE A 444 2.31 -33.54 1.65
N PRO A 445 2.57 -32.49 0.85
CA PRO A 445 3.22 -31.28 1.36
C PRO A 445 2.45 -30.72 2.55
N LEU A 446 3.13 -30.54 3.68
CA LEU A 446 2.49 -30.07 4.91
C LEU A 446 1.93 -28.64 4.75
N SER A 447 2.52 -27.85 3.86
CA SER A 447 2.01 -26.53 3.45
C SER A 447 0.62 -26.57 2.81
N SER A 448 0.22 -27.73 2.27
CA SER A 448 -1.12 -27.96 1.69
C SER A 448 -2.09 -28.59 2.70
N VAL A 449 -1.73 -28.69 3.98
CA VAL A 449 -2.60 -29.26 5.02
C VAL A 449 -3.09 -28.15 5.93
N THR A 450 -4.40 -27.95 6.01
CA THR A 450 -5.00 -27.00 6.96
C THR A 450 -5.14 -27.63 8.34
N ARG A 451 -5.55 -28.90 8.41
CA ARG A 451 -5.67 -29.67 9.66
C ARG A 451 -5.80 -31.18 9.40
N LEU A 452 -5.55 -31.97 10.44
CA LEU A 452 -5.80 -33.41 10.50
C LEU A 452 -6.96 -33.68 11.46
N GLU A 453 -7.94 -34.46 11.04
CA GLU A 453 -9.14 -34.74 11.83
C GLU A 453 -9.52 -36.23 11.72
N ASN A 454 -10.22 -36.74 12.73
CA ASN A 454 -10.85 -38.06 12.68
C ASN A 454 -12.36 -37.88 12.60
N ILE A 455 -12.97 -38.48 11.57
CA ILE A 455 -14.39 -38.37 11.29
C ILE A 455 -15.03 -39.76 11.40
N PRO A 456 -16.03 -39.94 12.28
CA PRO A 456 -16.79 -41.17 12.34
C PRO A 456 -17.39 -41.52 10.97
N SER A 457 -17.17 -42.74 10.51
CA SER A 457 -17.57 -43.21 9.18
C SER A 457 -19.09 -43.19 8.97
N ASP A 458 -19.87 -43.30 10.05
CA ASP A 458 -21.33 -43.21 10.07
C ASP A 458 -21.86 -41.80 9.77
N LYS A 459 -21.01 -40.76 9.86
CA LYS A 459 -21.35 -39.38 9.48
C LYS A 459 -21.12 -39.07 8.01
N VAL A 460 -20.57 -40.01 7.25
CA VAL A 460 -20.37 -39.83 5.82
C VAL A 460 -21.69 -40.09 5.08
N GLU A 461 -22.17 -39.07 4.39
CA GLU A 461 -23.38 -39.12 3.58
C GLU A 461 -23.03 -39.12 2.10
N LEU A 462 -23.83 -39.81 1.28
CA LEU A 462 -23.61 -39.91 -0.15
C LEU A 462 -24.60 -39.00 -0.88
N VAL A 463 -24.08 -37.94 -1.50
CA VAL A 463 -24.86 -36.94 -2.24
C VAL A 463 -24.51 -37.07 -3.72
N GLY A 464 -25.44 -37.64 -4.50
CA GLY A 464 -25.20 -37.98 -5.90
C GLY A 464 -24.17 -39.10 -6.03
N SER A 465 -23.01 -38.81 -6.61
CA SER A 465 -21.87 -39.75 -6.70
C SER A 465 -20.71 -39.37 -5.77
N ARG A 466 -20.93 -38.45 -4.82
CA ARG A 466 -19.88 -37.90 -3.96
C ARG A 466 -20.16 -38.21 -2.49
N GLU A 467 -19.09 -38.54 -1.77
CA GLU A 467 -19.12 -38.66 -0.32
C GLU A 467 -18.93 -37.25 0.28
N MET A 468 -19.74 -36.93 1.29
CA MET A 468 -19.78 -35.64 1.95
C MET A 468 -19.92 -35.87 3.45
N VAL A 469 -19.43 -34.94 4.27
CA VAL A 469 -19.69 -34.96 5.71
C VAL A 469 -20.08 -33.57 6.20
N GLN A 470 -21.09 -33.51 7.06
CA GLN A 470 -21.41 -32.28 7.77
C GLN A 470 -20.43 -32.11 8.94
N TYR A 471 -19.60 -31.09 8.85
CA TYR A 471 -18.59 -30.78 9.87
C TYR A 471 -18.65 -29.31 10.25
N ARG A 472 -18.89 -29.03 11.55
CA ARG A 472 -18.98 -27.67 12.13
C ARG A 472 -19.92 -26.71 11.38
N GLY A 473 -21.03 -27.22 10.85
CA GLY A 473 -22.01 -26.42 10.12
C GLY A 473 -21.69 -26.18 8.64
N GLN A 474 -20.62 -26.77 8.11
CA GLN A 474 -20.27 -26.77 6.68
C GLN A 474 -20.34 -28.19 6.10
N ILE A 475 -20.55 -28.28 4.79
CA ILE A 475 -20.51 -29.55 4.05
C ILE A 475 -19.10 -29.70 3.47
N LEU A 476 -18.40 -30.75 3.87
CA LEU A 476 -17.06 -31.07 3.37
C LEU A 476 -17.17 -32.22 2.36
N PRO A 477 -16.82 -31.98 1.08
CA PRO A 477 -16.61 -33.05 0.12
C PRO A 477 -15.42 -33.91 0.52
N LEU A 478 -15.60 -35.22 0.44
CA LEU A 478 -14.60 -36.23 0.76
C LEU A 478 -14.07 -36.87 -0.53
N VAL A 479 -12.75 -37.01 -0.59
CA VAL A 479 -12.08 -37.87 -1.58
C VAL A 479 -11.33 -38.95 -0.84
N ARG A 480 -11.62 -40.21 -1.14
CA ARG A 480 -10.87 -41.34 -0.59
C ARG A 480 -9.65 -41.61 -1.43
N LEU A 481 -8.48 -41.48 -0.82
CA LEU A 481 -7.23 -41.47 -1.55
C LEU A 481 -6.85 -42.84 -2.11
N ASP A 482 -7.26 -43.91 -1.43
CA ASP A 482 -7.15 -45.29 -1.92
C ASP A 482 -7.89 -45.45 -3.26
N ARG A 483 -9.16 -45.04 -3.33
CA ARG A 483 -9.96 -45.11 -4.56
C ARG A 483 -9.44 -44.17 -5.65
N HIS A 484 -8.98 -42.98 -5.27
CA HIS A 484 -8.47 -41.98 -6.22
C HIS A 484 -7.18 -42.46 -6.89
N LEU A 485 -6.30 -43.14 -6.16
CA LEU A 485 -5.02 -43.67 -6.65
C LEU A 485 -5.09 -45.17 -7.03
N GLY A 486 -6.30 -45.73 -7.18
CA GLY A 486 -6.51 -47.11 -7.61
C GLY A 486 -6.05 -48.19 -6.62
N ALA A 487 -5.81 -47.86 -5.34
CA ALA A 487 -5.54 -48.84 -4.29
C ALA A 487 -6.85 -49.50 -3.81
N MET A 488 -6.80 -50.82 -3.62
CA MET A 488 -7.86 -51.55 -2.91
C MET A 488 -7.51 -51.55 -1.41
N SER A 489 -8.28 -50.83 -0.59
CA SER A 489 -8.25 -51.00 0.87
C SER A 489 -9.45 -51.82 1.31
N GLU A 490 -9.22 -52.95 1.97
CA GLU A 490 -10.28 -53.80 2.53
C GLU A 490 -10.67 -53.39 3.97
N ARG A 491 -9.99 -52.39 4.55
CA ARG A 491 -10.25 -51.93 5.93
C ARG A 491 -11.44 -50.98 5.97
N HIS A 492 -12.52 -51.43 6.62
CA HIS A 492 -13.57 -50.54 7.11
C HIS A 492 -13.25 -50.21 8.56
N THR A 493 -12.70 -49.02 8.81
CA THR A 493 -12.51 -48.48 10.16
C THR A 493 -13.73 -47.64 10.56
N ASP A 494 -14.12 -47.73 11.82
CA ASP A 494 -15.24 -46.94 12.36
C ASP A 494 -14.95 -45.43 12.30
N ASP A 495 -13.67 -45.04 12.40
CA ASP A 495 -13.19 -43.67 12.23
C ASP A 495 -12.34 -43.53 10.95
N LEU A 496 -12.60 -42.46 10.20
CA LEU A 496 -11.85 -42.06 9.01
C LEU A 496 -10.84 -40.97 9.39
N VAL A 497 -9.57 -41.20 9.08
CA VAL A 497 -8.53 -40.17 9.21
C VAL A 497 -8.59 -39.28 7.98
N VAL A 498 -8.78 -37.97 8.16
CA VAL A 498 -8.90 -37.03 7.06
C VAL A 498 -7.88 -35.89 7.15
N VAL A 499 -7.29 -35.58 6.01
CA VAL A 499 -6.44 -34.41 5.77
C VAL A 499 -7.30 -33.34 5.15
N VAL A 500 -7.58 -32.27 5.89
CA VAL A 500 -8.45 -31.19 5.42
C VAL A 500 -7.62 -30.09 4.77
N TYR A 501 -8.05 -29.69 3.57
CA TYR A 501 -7.57 -28.53 2.86
C TYR A 501 -8.65 -27.46 2.80
N SER A 502 -8.30 -26.22 3.10
CA SER A 502 -9.20 -25.07 3.03
C SER A 502 -8.57 -23.94 2.21
N ALA A 503 -9.34 -23.35 1.30
CA ALA A 503 -8.99 -22.12 0.61
C ALA A 503 -10.23 -21.21 0.57
N GLY A 504 -10.13 -20.02 1.18
CA GLY A 504 -11.28 -19.13 1.34
C GLY A 504 -12.37 -19.76 2.21
N ASP A 505 -13.61 -19.80 1.70
CA ASP A 505 -14.79 -20.37 2.33
C ASP A 505 -15.02 -21.86 2.01
N ARG A 506 -14.19 -22.45 1.14
CA ARG A 506 -14.31 -23.85 0.72
C ARG A 506 -13.30 -24.75 1.41
N SER A 507 -13.74 -25.96 1.73
CA SER A 507 -12.91 -26.99 2.35
C SER A 507 -13.19 -28.36 1.73
N VAL A 508 -12.15 -29.14 1.51
CA VAL A 508 -12.18 -30.53 1.04
C VAL A 508 -11.40 -31.40 2.00
N ALA A 509 -11.86 -32.63 2.22
CA ALA A 509 -11.21 -33.60 3.08
C ALA A 509 -10.71 -34.80 2.27
N ILE A 510 -9.42 -35.09 2.38
CA ILE A 510 -8.76 -36.25 1.77
C ILE A 510 -8.68 -37.35 2.81
N VAL A 511 -9.39 -38.47 2.58
CA VAL A 511 -9.40 -39.62 3.49
C VAL A 511 -8.17 -40.49 3.24
N VAL A 512 -7.45 -40.80 4.31
CA VAL A 512 -6.27 -41.68 4.34
C VAL A 512 -6.49 -42.82 5.35
N ASP A 513 -5.74 -43.92 5.24
CA ASP A 513 -5.84 -45.07 6.16
C ASP A 513 -5.28 -44.71 7.54
N GLU A 514 -4.09 -44.09 7.57
CA GLU A 514 -3.44 -43.64 8.80
C GLU A 514 -2.42 -42.53 8.52
N ILE A 515 -2.12 -41.68 9.52
CA ILE A 515 -0.95 -40.80 9.48
C ILE A 515 0.24 -41.56 10.03
N ILE A 516 1.30 -41.67 9.23
CA ILE A 516 2.51 -42.42 9.59
C ILE A 516 3.52 -41.49 10.27
N ASP A 517 3.85 -40.36 9.64
CA ASP A 517 4.82 -39.40 10.19
C ASP A 517 4.80 -38.04 9.47
N ILE A 518 5.52 -37.05 10.00
CA ILE A 518 5.90 -35.81 9.30
C ILE A 518 7.43 -35.79 9.18
N VAL A 519 7.94 -35.65 7.96
CA VAL A 519 9.37 -35.71 7.65
C VAL A 519 9.86 -34.44 6.96
N ASP A 520 11.08 -34.04 7.28
CA ASP A 520 11.83 -33.01 6.55
C ASP A 520 12.65 -33.71 5.46
N GLU A 521 12.32 -33.51 4.18
CA GLU A 521 13.02 -34.16 3.05
C GLU A 521 13.57 -33.12 2.07
N THR A 522 14.83 -33.26 1.68
CA THR A 522 15.41 -32.51 0.56
C THR A 522 14.89 -33.12 -0.73
N SER A 523 14.18 -32.32 -1.55
CA SER A 523 13.52 -32.81 -2.76
C SER A 523 14.50 -33.37 -3.80
N ASP A 524 14.72 -34.68 -3.79
CA ASP A 524 15.07 -35.47 -4.97
C ASP A 524 13.85 -36.35 -5.34
N VAL A 525 12.78 -35.72 -5.86
CA VAL A 525 11.68 -36.48 -6.48
C VAL A 525 12.25 -37.22 -7.69
N HIS A 526 12.35 -38.54 -7.60
CA HIS A 526 12.72 -39.40 -8.72
C HIS A 526 11.43 -39.76 -9.46
N SER A 527 11.30 -39.35 -10.73
CA SER A 527 10.13 -39.66 -11.54
C SER A 527 10.51 -40.46 -12.79
N ASP A 528 9.98 -41.68 -12.85
CA ASP A 528 9.75 -42.48 -14.07
C ASP A 528 8.31 -43.07 -14.04
N ILE A 529 7.39 -42.47 -13.26
CA ILE A 529 6.03 -42.99 -13.05
C ILE A 529 5.02 -41.95 -13.54
N ASP A 530 4.30 -42.31 -14.60
CA ASP A 530 3.30 -41.46 -15.29
C ASP A 530 1.88 -41.95 -14.91
N ASP A 531 1.54 -41.90 -13.62
CA ASP A 531 0.26 -42.40 -13.06
C ASP A 531 -0.65 -41.22 -12.65
N PRO A 532 -1.93 -41.15 -13.06
CA PRO A 532 -2.81 -40.02 -12.77
C PRO A 532 -3.00 -39.80 -11.26
N GLY A 533 -2.66 -38.60 -10.78
CA GLY A 533 -2.84 -38.19 -9.38
C GLY A 533 -1.55 -38.22 -8.54
N LEU A 534 -0.41 -38.60 -9.12
CA LEU A 534 0.90 -38.55 -8.46
C LEU A 534 1.86 -37.60 -9.20
N LEU A 535 2.71 -36.91 -8.44
CA LEU A 535 3.79 -36.08 -8.98
C LEU A 535 5.10 -36.86 -9.16
N GLY A 536 5.22 -38.04 -8.54
CA GLY A 536 6.39 -38.90 -8.62
C GLY A 536 6.54 -39.82 -7.40
N SER A 537 7.76 -40.32 -7.17
CA SER A 537 8.09 -41.09 -5.97
C SER A 537 9.39 -40.60 -5.33
N THR A 538 9.53 -40.76 -4.03
CA THR A 538 10.75 -40.42 -3.29
C THR A 538 11.04 -41.47 -2.22
N LEU A 539 12.30 -41.56 -1.79
CA LEU A 539 12.75 -42.48 -0.75
C LEU A 539 12.73 -41.74 0.59
N ILE A 540 11.82 -42.11 1.48
CA ILE A 540 11.73 -41.52 2.83
C ILE A 540 12.10 -42.61 3.83
N ARG A 541 13.20 -42.41 4.56
CA ARG A 541 13.74 -43.37 5.55
C ARG A 541 13.83 -44.82 5.02
N ASP A 542 14.49 -44.99 3.88
CA ASP A 542 14.70 -46.29 3.19
C ASP A 542 13.40 -47.00 2.75
N ARG A 543 12.29 -46.28 2.59
CA ARG A 543 11.05 -46.79 2.02
C ARG A 543 10.56 -45.90 0.89
N ILE A 544 10.07 -46.52 -0.18
CA ILE A 544 9.49 -45.80 -1.32
C ILE A 544 8.15 -45.21 -0.89
N VAL A 545 7.98 -43.90 -1.12
CA VAL A 545 6.77 -43.14 -0.83
C VAL A 545 6.37 -42.38 -2.10
N GLU A 546 5.09 -42.45 -2.46
CA GLU A 546 4.52 -41.76 -3.61
C GLU A 546 4.25 -40.28 -3.27
N VAL A 547 4.52 -39.33 -4.16
CA VAL A 547 4.26 -37.89 -3.91
C VAL A 547 2.89 -37.51 -4.51
N LEU A 548 1.97 -37.04 -3.67
CA LEU A 548 0.60 -36.74 -4.11
C LEU A 548 0.51 -35.46 -4.96
N ASP A 549 -0.22 -35.51 -6.08
CA ASP A 549 -0.78 -34.30 -6.68
C ASP A 549 -2.01 -33.86 -5.89
N VAL A 550 -1.78 -33.01 -4.87
CA VAL A 550 -2.83 -32.52 -3.97
C VAL A 550 -3.92 -31.77 -4.74
N ARG A 551 -3.55 -31.05 -5.81
CA ARG A 551 -4.50 -30.30 -6.64
C ARG A 551 -5.45 -31.23 -7.38
N SER A 552 -4.92 -32.31 -7.97
CA SER A 552 -5.74 -33.34 -8.62
C SER A 552 -6.71 -33.99 -7.63
N ALA A 553 -6.24 -34.34 -6.43
CA ALA A 553 -7.09 -34.93 -5.38
C ALA A 553 -8.22 -33.97 -4.96
N ILE A 554 -7.93 -32.68 -4.77
CA ILE A 554 -8.93 -31.66 -4.41
C ILE A 554 -9.97 -31.52 -5.52
N LEU A 555 -9.53 -31.42 -6.78
CA LEU A 555 -10.42 -31.28 -7.93
C LEU A 555 -11.28 -32.53 -8.18
N ALA A 556 -10.82 -33.71 -7.76
CA ALA A 556 -11.62 -34.93 -7.78
C ALA A 556 -12.78 -34.87 -6.78
N ALA A 557 -12.57 -34.28 -5.59
CA ALA A 557 -13.61 -34.07 -4.59
C ALA A 557 -14.58 -32.93 -4.98
N ASP A 558 -14.00 -31.81 -5.40
CA ASP A 558 -14.72 -30.60 -5.83
C ASP A 558 -14.07 -29.98 -7.09
N PRO A 559 -14.59 -30.27 -8.29
CA PRO A 559 -14.07 -29.72 -9.55
C PRO A 559 -14.16 -28.19 -9.64
N ARG A 560 -14.99 -27.56 -8.80
CA ARG A 560 -15.14 -26.11 -8.77
C ARG A 560 -14.28 -25.46 -7.70
N PHE A 561 -13.54 -26.21 -6.89
CA PHE A 561 -12.87 -25.70 -5.68
C PHE A 561 -12.12 -24.37 -5.89
N TYR A 562 -11.36 -24.25 -6.99
CA TYR A 562 -10.57 -23.06 -7.36
C TYR A 562 -11.27 -22.06 -8.30
N THR A 563 -12.56 -22.24 -8.60
CA THR A 563 -13.38 -21.32 -9.41
C THR A 563 -14.28 -20.46 -8.51
N ASP A 564 -14.59 -19.22 -8.90
CA ASP A 564 -15.44 -18.29 -8.14
C ASP A 564 -16.76 -18.92 -7.64
N PRO A 565 -17.35 -18.41 -6.53
CA PRO A 565 -18.62 -18.91 -6.02
C PRO A 565 -19.70 -18.89 -7.12
N ALA A 566 -20.35 -20.04 -7.31
CA ALA A 566 -21.53 -20.10 -8.15
C ALA A 566 -22.62 -19.18 -7.56
N PRO A 567 -23.47 -18.57 -8.40
CA PRO A 567 -24.47 -17.64 -7.93
C PRO A 567 -25.37 -18.29 -6.87
N VAL A 568 -25.63 -17.56 -5.78
CA VAL A 568 -26.54 -18.00 -4.73
C VAL A 568 -27.96 -17.81 -5.24
N LEU A 569 -28.78 -18.85 -5.09
CA LEU A 569 -30.23 -18.76 -5.26
C LEU A 569 -30.81 -18.22 -3.96
N ASP A 570 -31.32 -17.00 -4.00
CA ASP A 570 -32.07 -16.42 -2.90
C ASP A 570 -33.36 -17.21 -2.66
N ALA A 571 -33.94 -17.10 -1.46
CA ALA A 571 -35.17 -17.82 -1.07
C ALA A 571 -36.37 -17.55 -2.01
N ASP A 572 -36.28 -16.50 -2.83
CA ASP A 572 -37.28 -16.07 -3.81
C ASP A 572 -37.00 -16.58 -5.25
N GLY A 573 -35.95 -17.39 -5.44
CA GLY A 573 -35.58 -17.99 -6.72
C GLY A 573 -34.72 -17.10 -7.65
N THR A 574 -34.23 -15.96 -7.16
CA THR A 574 -33.33 -15.07 -7.89
C THR A 574 -31.86 -15.45 -7.72
N ILE A 575 -31.11 -15.34 -8.82
CA ILE A 575 -29.66 -15.56 -8.87
C ILE A 575 -28.96 -14.22 -8.63
N THR A 576 -28.28 -14.07 -7.49
CA THR A 576 -27.46 -12.89 -7.18
C THR A 576 -25.98 -13.19 -7.41
N THR A 577 -25.34 -12.42 -8.30
CA THR A 577 -23.88 -12.27 -8.34
C THR A 577 -23.52 -11.10 -7.44
N SER A 578 -22.70 -11.33 -6.41
CA SER A 578 -22.29 -10.33 -5.42
C SER A 578 -21.44 -9.22 -6.06
N PHE A 579 -22.10 -8.22 -6.63
CA PHE A 579 -21.48 -6.98 -7.08
C PHE A 579 -22.48 -5.83 -6.97
N GLN A 580 -22.85 -5.47 -5.74
CA GLN A 580 -23.41 -4.15 -5.41
C GLN A 580 -23.68 -4.06 -3.90
N GLU A 581 -22.72 -3.55 -3.14
CA GLU A 581 -22.98 -2.81 -1.89
C GLU A 581 -21.68 -2.12 -1.43
N ALA A 582 -21.39 -0.98 -2.07
CA ALA A 582 -20.62 0.14 -1.52
C ALA A 582 -20.65 1.27 -2.55
N LEU A 583 -21.68 2.11 -2.48
CA LEU A 583 -21.76 3.42 -3.13
C LEU A 583 -21.89 4.47 -2.04
#